data_AF-A0A2T9Z921-F1
#
_entry.id   AF-A0A2T9Z921-F1
#
_cell.length_a   1.000
_cell.length_b   1.000
_cell.length_c   1.000
_cell.angle_alpha   90.00
_cell.angle_beta   90.00
_cell.angle_gamma   90.00
#
_symmetry.space_group_name_H-M   'P 1'
#
loop_
_entity.id
_entity.type
_entity.pdbx_description
1 polymer ?
#
loop_
_entity_poly.entity_id
_entity_poly.type
_entity_poly.pdbx_seq_one_letter_code
_entity_poly.pdbx_strand_id
1 'polypeptide(L)'
;DSDLEFLIELYVENYESHPYTVLDELINFSILSFTENDVSSEHFFASLTDKTLPVFFKSIACGLSRQFVKLGKQTSSVIIEEMLPLSKALHSLMIEARNLSKYKNVLVFSLRQGLVIIDTVTKRIIPTLEPIFLIYKDDILKALFHLQKSTRTMQIICGHSKAVRDLKMSKLVPTVRRSLESIVLRVKELLKNNNCISAFEIGSLRHRVNMFALQTQIAKRGLSKTQILRASSGLVN
;
A
#
# COMPACT_ATOMS: atom_id res chain seq x y z
N ASP A 1 -5.48 26.14 -7.01
CA ASP A 1 -4.58 25.01 -6.70
C ASP A 1 -4.42 24.74 -5.21
N SER A 2 -4.03 25.72 -4.37
CA SER A 2 -3.88 25.52 -2.91
C SER A 2 -5.18 25.14 -2.20
N ASP A 3 -6.30 25.75 -2.58
CA ASP A 3 -7.60 25.52 -1.90
C ASP A 3 -8.18 24.14 -2.21
N LEU A 4 -7.95 23.63 -3.42
CA LEU A 4 -8.38 22.29 -3.81
C LEU A 4 -7.55 21.21 -3.13
N GLU A 5 -6.23 21.43 -2.99
CA GLU A 5 -5.37 20.57 -2.19
C GLU A 5 -5.86 20.53 -0.75
N PHE A 6 -6.08 21.69 -0.12
CA PHE A 6 -6.62 21.79 1.23
C PHE A 6 -7.99 21.11 1.42
N LEU A 7 -8.92 21.28 0.47
CA LEU A 7 -10.25 20.67 0.54
C LEU A 7 -10.22 19.14 0.44
N ILE A 8 -9.38 18.59 -0.45
CA ILE A 8 -9.22 17.13 -0.56
C ILE A 8 -8.54 16.59 0.70
N GLU A 9 -7.55 17.31 1.24
CA GLU A 9 -6.92 16.95 2.51
C GLU A 9 -7.92 16.94 3.66
N LEU A 10 -8.73 18.00 3.78
CA LEU A 10 -9.78 18.11 4.79
C LEU A 10 -10.82 16.99 4.64
N TYR A 11 -11.21 16.65 3.41
CA TYR A 11 -12.17 15.58 3.12
C TYR A 11 -11.62 14.20 3.52
N VAL A 12 -10.35 13.91 3.19
CA VAL A 12 -9.69 12.65 3.58
C VAL A 12 -9.49 12.56 5.10
N GLU A 13 -9.26 13.67 5.79
CA GLU A 13 -8.98 13.71 7.23
C GLU A 13 -10.23 13.72 8.12
N ASN A 14 -11.35 14.31 7.67
CA ASN A 14 -12.55 14.48 8.50
C ASN A 14 -13.70 13.51 8.18
N TYR A 15 -13.53 12.57 7.26
CA TYR A 15 -14.57 11.58 7.00
C TYR A 15 -14.59 10.50 8.10
N GLU A 16 -15.62 10.57 8.94
CA GLU A 16 -15.78 10.02 10.29
C GLU A 16 -15.77 8.49 10.48
N SER A 17 -15.24 7.70 9.55
CA SER A 17 -15.18 6.25 9.80
C SER A 17 -13.89 5.60 9.34
N HIS A 18 -13.48 5.78 8.08
CA HIS A 18 -12.32 5.10 7.55
C HIS A 18 -11.72 5.89 6.37
N PRO A 19 -10.59 6.61 6.55
CA PRO A 19 -9.99 7.45 5.52
C PRO A 19 -9.65 6.71 4.21
N TYR A 20 -9.43 5.39 4.27
CA TYR A 20 -9.19 4.57 3.09
C TYR A 20 -10.43 4.40 2.20
N THR A 21 -11.65 4.48 2.74
CA THR A 21 -12.89 4.41 1.95
C THR A 21 -13.01 5.64 1.07
N VAL A 22 -12.79 6.82 1.64
CA VAL A 22 -12.76 8.07 0.89
C VAL A 22 -11.66 8.07 -0.17
N LEU A 23 -10.47 7.57 0.16
CA LEU A 23 -9.39 7.47 -0.81
C LEU A 23 -9.74 6.53 -1.97
N ASP A 24 -10.36 5.38 -1.68
CA ASP A 24 -10.82 4.44 -2.70
C ASP A 24 -11.93 5.04 -3.58
N GLU A 25 -12.90 5.73 -2.98
CA GLU A 25 -13.94 6.48 -3.69
C GLU A 25 -13.35 7.57 -4.59
N LEU A 26 -12.42 8.39 -4.08
CA LEU A 26 -11.77 9.43 -4.86
C LEU A 26 -10.98 8.83 -6.05
N ILE A 27 -10.30 7.70 -5.86
CA ILE A 27 -9.57 7.03 -6.94
C ILE A 27 -10.55 6.50 -8.00
N ASN A 28 -11.58 5.75 -7.58
CA ASN A 28 -12.50 5.07 -8.49
C ASN A 28 -13.51 6.03 -9.15
N PHE A 29 -14.00 7.05 -8.44
CA PHE A 29 -15.00 7.99 -8.98
C PHE A 29 -14.40 9.23 -9.63
N SER A 30 -13.17 9.61 -9.29
CA SER A 30 -12.52 10.78 -9.91
C SER A 30 -11.49 10.39 -10.95
N ILE A 31 -10.49 9.59 -10.57
CA ILE A 31 -9.35 9.31 -11.47
C ILE A 31 -9.74 8.30 -12.54
N LEU A 32 -10.39 7.20 -12.15
CA LEU A 32 -10.79 6.14 -13.08
C LEU A 32 -11.84 6.65 -14.09
N SER A 33 -12.88 7.33 -13.62
CA SER A 33 -13.90 7.94 -14.50
C SER A 33 -13.29 8.91 -15.53
N PHE A 34 -12.28 9.67 -15.13
CA PHE A 34 -11.52 10.54 -16.03
C PHE A 34 -10.72 9.74 -17.08
N THR A 35 -10.14 8.60 -16.69
CA THR A 35 -9.34 7.76 -17.62
C THR A 35 -10.19 6.99 -18.62
N GLU A 36 -11.43 6.65 -18.27
CA GLU A 36 -12.34 5.87 -19.11
C GLU A 36 -13.09 6.72 -20.16
N ASN A 37 -12.92 8.06 -20.16
CA ASN A 37 -13.57 9.00 -21.08
C ASN A 37 -15.09 8.77 -21.21
N ASP A 38 -15.79 8.46 -20.12
CA ASP A 38 -17.23 8.34 -20.18
C ASP A 38 -17.84 9.75 -20.25
N VAL A 39 -18.04 10.24 -21.48
CA VAL A 39 -18.59 11.56 -21.84
C VAL A 39 -19.99 11.80 -21.22
N SER A 40 -20.58 10.77 -20.62
CA SER A 40 -21.93 10.71 -20.08
C SER A 40 -22.05 10.94 -18.57
N SER A 41 -20.95 10.91 -17.81
CA SER A 41 -21.02 11.05 -16.34
C SER A 41 -20.66 12.47 -15.92
N GLU A 42 -21.55 13.13 -15.19
CA GLU A 42 -21.17 14.26 -14.33
C GLU A 42 -19.95 13.80 -13.52
N HIS A 43 -18.76 14.33 -13.84
CA HIS A 43 -17.57 14.03 -13.06
C HIS A 43 -17.88 14.36 -11.60
N PHE A 44 -17.54 13.44 -10.68
CA PHE A 44 -17.76 13.60 -9.24
C PHE A 44 -17.30 14.98 -8.74
N PHE A 45 -16.28 15.56 -9.41
CA PHE A 45 -15.97 16.97 -9.33
C PHE A 45 -16.08 17.65 -10.69
N ALA A 46 -16.97 18.65 -10.81
CA ALA A 46 -17.06 19.53 -11.99
C ALA A 46 -15.75 20.30 -12.28
N SER A 47 -14.85 20.39 -11.29
CA SER A 47 -13.53 21.02 -11.42
C SER A 47 -12.44 20.07 -11.93
N LEU A 48 -12.74 18.79 -12.18
CA LEU A 48 -11.79 17.82 -12.71
C LEU A 48 -11.62 17.99 -14.23
N THR A 49 -10.45 18.45 -14.65
CA THR A 49 -10.08 18.74 -16.04
C THR A 49 -8.64 18.27 -16.28
N ASP A 50 -8.21 18.25 -17.54
CA ASP A 50 -6.80 17.99 -17.90
C ASP A 50 -5.79 18.85 -17.10
N LYS A 51 -6.16 20.10 -16.79
CA LYS A 51 -5.29 21.05 -16.08
C LYS A 51 -5.24 20.79 -14.58
N THR A 52 -6.35 20.37 -13.99
CA THR A 52 -6.49 20.18 -12.55
C THR A 52 -6.20 18.74 -12.11
N LEU A 53 -6.25 17.76 -13.02
CA LEU A 53 -5.98 16.35 -12.76
C LEU A 53 -4.64 16.11 -12.01
N PRO A 54 -3.50 16.73 -12.38
CA PRO A 54 -2.26 16.52 -11.63
C PRO A 54 -2.35 16.99 -10.17
N VAL A 55 -3.16 18.01 -9.88
CA VAL A 55 -3.40 18.52 -8.52
C VAL A 55 -4.28 17.54 -7.75
N PHE A 56 -5.39 17.08 -8.34
CA PHE A 56 -6.24 16.03 -7.74
C PHE A 56 -5.43 14.77 -7.41
N PHE A 57 -4.65 14.27 -8.38
CA PHE A 57 -3.80 13.10 -8.19
C PHE A 57 -2.79 13.32 -7.06
N LYS A 58 -2.13 14.48 -7.03
CA LYS A 58 -1.17 14.85 -5.97
C LYS A 58 -1.84 14.78 -4.60
N SER A 59 -3.00 15.41 -4.43
CA SER A 59 -3.72 15.46 -3.15
C SER A 59 -4.10 14.07 -2.66
N ILE A 60 -4.64 13.23 -3.54
CA ILE A 60 -4.99 11.83 -3.23
C ILE A 60 -3.74 11.03 -2.83
N ALA A 61 -2.65 11.16 -3.60
CA ALA A 61 -1.40 10.47 -3.32
C ALA A 61 -0.77 10.90 -1.98
N CYS A 62 -0.82 12.20 -1.65
CA CYS A 62 -0.39 12.73 -0.35
C CYS A 62 -1.29 12.25 0.79
N GLY A 63 -2.62 12.23 0.58
CA GLY A 63 -3.57 11.71 1.56
C GLY A 63 -3.28 10.25 1.90
N LEU A 64 -3.09 9.41 0.87
CA LEU A 64 -2.75 8.01 1.04
C LEU A 64 -1.40 7.81 1.74
N SER A 65 -0.36 8.57 1.38
CA SER A 65 0.95 8.44 2.03
C SER A 65 0.90 8.83 3.51
N ARG A 66 0.13 9.87 3.86
CA ARG A 66 -0.12 10.22 5.25
C ARG A 66 -0.80 9.10 6.03
N GLN A 67 -1.77 8.39 5.44
CA GLN A 67 -2.41 7.25 6.10
C GLN A 67 -1.41 6.13 6.39
N PHE A 68 -0.53 5.78 5.45
CA PHE A 68 0.54 4.81 5.72
C PHE A 68 1.52 5.28 6.82
N VAL A 69 1.87 6.57 6.83
CA VAL A 69 2.74 7.14 7.87
C VAL A 69 2.07 7.11 9.25
N LYS A 70 0.77 7.39 9.33
CA LYS A 70 -0.03 7.24 10.57
C LYS A 70 -0.06 5.77 10.99
N LEU A 71 -0.37 4.86 10.07
CA LEU A 71 -0.42 3.41 10.29
C LEU A 71 0.90 2.86 10.83
N GLY A 72 2.04 3.32 10.31
CA GLY A 72 3.37 2.91 10.78
C GLY A 72 3.71 3.31 12.22
N LYS A 73 2.84 4.06 12.90
CA LYS A 73 2.97 4.42 14.33
C LYS A 73 1.94 3.70 15.22
N GLN A 74 1.05 2.90 14.63
CA GLN A 74 -0.05 2.25 15.34
C GLN A 74 0.35 0.88 15.91
N THR A 75 -0.53 0.31 16.72
CA THR A 75 -0.40 -1.05 17.24
C THR A 75 -0.58 -2.08 16.14
N SER A 76 -0.08 -3.30 16.39
CA SER A 76 -0.20 -4.40 15.44
C SER A 76 -1.67 -4.75 15.10
N SER A 77 -2.62 -4.58 16.01
CA SER A 77 -4.05 -4.82 15.76
C SER A 77 -4.62 -3.87 14.71
N VAL A 78 -4.35 -2.58 14.84
CA VAL A 78 -4.80 -1.55 13.87
C VAL A 78 -4.11 -1.74 12.53
N ILE A 79 -2.81 -2.10 12.55
CA ILE A 79 -2.08 -2.39 11.31
C ILE A 79 -2.73 -3.54 10.54
N ILE A 80 -3.12 -4.62 11.20
CA ILE A 80 -3.77 -5.77 10.52
C ILE A 80 -5.09 -5.35 9.86
N GLU A 81 -5.88 -4.52 10.53
CA GLU A 81 -7.18 -4.08 10.04
C GLU A 81 -7.08 -3.15 8.82
N GLU A 82 -6.18 -2.16 8.89
CA GLU A 82 -6.14 -1.09 7.88
C GLU A 82 -5.14 -1.33 6.74
N MET A 83 -4.12 -2.18 6.93
CA MET A 83 -3.05 -2.34 5.94
C MET A 83 -3.57 -2.89 4.61
N LEU A 84 -4.54 -3.82 4.63
CA LEU A 84 -5.09 -4.39 3.41
C LEU A 84 -5.86 -3.37 2.56
N PRO A 85 -6.88 -2.64 3.07
CA PRO A 85 -7.58 -1.63 2.27
C PRO A 85 -6.64 -0.52 1.78
N LEU A 86 -5.71 -0.04 2.60
CA LEU A 86 -4.72 0.96 2.16
C LEU A 86 -3.79 0.42 1.05
N SER A 87 -3.40 -0.85 1.13
CA SER A 87 -2.59 -1.49 0.07
C SER A 87 -3.36 -1.65 -1.24
N LYS A 88 -4.68 -1.89 -1.18
CA LYS A 88 -5.56 -1.91 -2.35
C LYS A 88 -5.67 -0.52 -2.98
N ALA A 89 -5.94 0.51 -2.18
CA ALA A 89 -6.02 1.90 -2.65
C ALA A 89 -4.71 2.33 -3.33
N LEU A 90 -3.55 1.99 -2.75
CA LEU A 90 -2.25 2.24 -3.39
C LEU A 90 -2.13 1.55 -4.75
N HIS A 91 -2.55 0.29 -4.83
CA HIS A 91 -2.48 -0.46 -6.06
C HIS A 91 -3.35 0.16 -7.16
N SER A 92 -4.59 0.55 -6.83
CA SER A 92 -5.49 1.26 -7.75
C SER A 92 -4.89 2.59 -8.20
N LEU A 93 -4.40 3.41 -7.28
CA LEU A 93 -3.74 4.70 -7.60
C LEU A 93 -2.53 4.51 -8.54
N MET A 94 -1.73 3.46 -8.33
CA MET A 94 -0.58 3.18 -9.19
C MET A 94 -0.98 2.71 -10.59
N ILE A 95 -2.07 1.95 -10.73
CA ILE A 95 -2.64 1.61 -12.04
C ILE A 95 -3.02 2.89 -12.78
N GLU A 96 -3.72 3.81 -12.11
CA GLU A 96 -4.12 5.06 -12.76
C GLU A 96 -2.93 5.96 -13.09
N ALA A 97 -1.91 6.01 -12.23
CA ALA A 97 -0.68 6.72 -12.55
C ALA A 97 -0.04 6.23 -13.86
N ARG A 98 -0.11 4.92 -14.13
CA ARG A 98 0.39 4.32 -15.37
C ARG A 98 -0.49 4.70 -16.57
N ASN A 99 -1.82 4.64 -16.42
CA ASN A 99 -2.77 5.02 -17.46
C ASN A 99 -2.61 6.51 -17.83
N LEU A 100 -2.30 7.34 -16.84
CA LEU A 100 -2.07 8.78 -16.95
C LEU A 100 -0.60 9.14 -17.24
N SER A 101 0.17 8.24 -17.85
CA SER A 101 1.61 8.45 -18.11
C SER A 101 1.94 9.66 -19.00
N LYS A 102 0.95 10.20 -19.75
CA LYS A 102 1.10 11.45 -20.49
C LYS A 102 1.29 12.68 -19.59
N TYR A 103 0.80 12.65 -18.34
CA TYR A 103 0.95 13.73 -17.37
C TYR A 103 2.20 13.51 -16.51
N LYS A 104 3.29 14.21 -16.85
CA LYS A 104 4.60 14.07 -16.17
C LYS A 104 4.52 14.24 -14.65
N ASN A 105 3.72 15.21 -14.19
CA ASN A 105 3.55 15.48 -12.76
C ASN A 105 2.88 14.31 -12.02
N VAL A 106 1.93 13.61 -12.65
CA VAL A 106 1.31 12.39 -12.07
C VAL A 106 2.36 11.32 -11.82
N LEU A 107 3.26 11.08 -12.79
CA LEU A 107 4.36 10.13 -12.63
C LEU A 107 5.36 10.55 -11.53
N VAL A 108 5.68 11.84 -11.45
CA VAL A 108 6.57 12.35 -10.40
C VAL A 108 5.95 12.17 -9.01
N PHE A 109 4.67 12.50 -8.84
CA PHE A 109 4.00 12.37 -7.55
C PHE A 109 3.77 10.91 -7.16
N SER A 110 3.44 10.02 -8.10
CA SER A 110 3.30 8.58 -7.83
C SER A 110 4.61 7.99 -7.31
N LEU A 111 5.75 8.30 -7.94
CA LEU A 111 7.05 7.83 -7.45
C LEU A 111 7.43 8.44 -6.10
N ARG A 112 7.17 9.74 -5.88
CA ARG A 112 7.51 10.42 -4.62
C ARG A 112 6.71 9.88 -3.44
N GLN A 113 5.39 9.81 -3.58
CA GLN A 113 4.53 9.34 -2.49
C GLN A 113 4.63 7.83 -2.32
N GLY A 114 4.78 7.08 -3.43
CA GLY A 114 5.09 5.66 -3.38
C GLY A 114 6.37 5.38 -2.60
N LEU A 115 7.45 6.15 -2.80
CA LEU A 115 8.69 6.01 -2.03
C LEU A 115 8.45 6.16 -0.52
N VAL A 116 7.70 7.19 -0.10
CA VAL A 116 7.35 7.41 1.31
C VAL A 116 6.61 6.21 1.90
N ILE A 117 5.63 5.69 1.15
CA ILE A 117 4.83 4.54 1.57
C ILE A 117 5.69 3.28 1.68
N ILE A 118 6.48 2.95 0.66
CA ILE A 118 7.32 1.75 0.65
C ILE A 118 8.37 1.79 1.76
N ASP A 119 9.00 2.95 2.00
CA ASP A 119 9.93 3.12 3.12
C ASP A 119 9.24 2.94 4.47
N THR A 120 8.02 3.48 4.64
CA THR A 120 7.24 3.33 5.86
C THR A 120 6.86 1.87 6.10
N VAL A 121 6.38 1.18 5.07
CA VAL A 121 6.03 -0.24 5.14
C VAL A 121 7.26 -1.06 5.57
N THR A 122 8.39 -0.83 4.90
CA THR A 122 9.62 -1.58 5.12
C THR A 122 10.20 -1.36 6.52
N LYS A 123 10.27 -0.09 6.96
CA LYS A 123 11.00 0.31 8.17
C LYS A 123 10.15 0.29 9.44
N ARG A 124 8.83 0.34 9.33
CA ARG A 124 7.92 0.46 10.49
C ARG A 124 6.88 -0.65 10.55
N ILE A 125 6.13 -0.84 9.47
CA ILE A 125 4.99 -1.77 9.47
C ILE A 125 5.46 -3.23 9.53
N ILE A 126 6.37 -3.65 8.65
CA ILE A 126 6.86 -5.04 8.62
C ILE A 126 7.49 -5.45 9.98
N PRO A 127 8.41 -4.67 10.58
CA PRO A 127 8.92 -4.98 11.92
C PRO A 127 7.85 -5.15 13.00
N THR A 128 6.78 -4.35 12.94
CA THR A 128 5.67 -4.43 13.91
C THR A 128 4.82 -5.69 13.72
N LEU A 129 4.73 -6.17 12.48
CA LEU A 129 3.98 -7.39 12.13
C LEU A 129 4.77 -8.68 12.34
N GLU A 130 6.10 -8.62 12.36
CA GLU A 130 6.96 -9.81 12.45
C GLU A 130 6.64 -10.73 13.64
N PRO A 131 6.41 -10.23 14.87
CA PRO A 131 6.08 -11.09 16.02
C PRO A 131 4.72 -11.81 15.91
N ILE A 132 3.77 -11.22 15.18
CA ILE A 132 2.40 -11.74 15.03
C ILE A 132 2.16 -12.38 13.67
N PHE A 133 3.19 -12.50 12.83
CA PHE A 133 3.05 -12.89 11.42
C PHE A 133 2.32 -14.22 11.25
N LEU A 134 2.68 -15.24 12.03
CA LEU A 134 2.06 -16.56 11.91
C LEU A 134 0.59 -16.59 12.35
N ILE A 135 0.17 -15.66 13.21
CA ILE A 135 -1.20 -15.56 13.70
C ILE A 135 -2.11 -14.94 12.62
N TYR A 136 -1.65 -13.86 12.00
CA TYR A 136 -2.41 -13.10 10.99
C TYR A 136 -1.87 -13.28 9.57
N LYS A 137 -1.28 -14.46 9.31
CA LYS A 137 -0.50 -14.73 8.11
C LYS A 137 -1.25 -14.38 6.83
N ASP A 138 -2.49 -14.83 6.70
CA ASP A 138 -3.24 -14.68 5.45
C ASP A 138 -3.57 -13.20 5.17
N ASP A 139 -3.88 -12.42 6.19
CA ASP A 139 -4.22 -11.00 6.03
C ASP A 139 -2.97 -10.17 5.71
N ILE A 140 -1.85 -10.46 6.38
CA ILE A 140 -0.56 -9.83 6.08
C ILE A 140 -0.12 -10.17 4.64
N LEU A 141 -0.22 -11.44 4.24
CA LEU A 141 0.16 -11.88 2.88
C LEU A 141 -0.73 -11.23 1.81
N LYS A 142 -2.05 -11.12 2.04
CA LYS A 142 -2.96 -10.42 1.11
C LYS A 142 -2.57 -8.95 0.95
N ALA A 143 -2.24 -8.26 2.04
CA ALA A 143 -1.81 -6.87 1.97
C ALA A 143 -0.47 -6.72 1.22
N LEU A 144 0.52 -7.56 1.55
CA LEU A 144 1.82 -7.60 0.86
C LEU A 144 1.70 -7.92 -0.63
N PHE A 145 0.72 -8.72 -1.04
CA PHE A 145 0.43 -9.00 -2.44
C PHE A 145 -0.01 -7.75 -3.22
N HIS A 146 -0.89 -6.92 -2.65
CA HIS A 146 -1.26 -5.64 -3.27
C HIS A 146 -0.11 -4.64 -3.29
N LEU A 147 0.73 -4.61 -2.25
CA LEU A 147 1.97 -3.83 -2.24
C LEU A 147 2.93 -4.30 -3.33
N GLN A 148 3.09 -5.60 -3.55
CA GLN A 148 3.93 -6.15 -4.62
C GLN A 148 3.46 -5.70 -6.01
N LYS A 149 2.14 -5.66 -6.26
CA LYS A 149 1.62 -5.13 -7.52
C LYS A 149 1.92 -3.64 -7.68
N SER A 150 1.78 -2.88 -6.59
CA SER A 150 2.12 -1.44 -6.56
C SER A 150 3.61 -1.21 -6.87
N THR A 151 4.51 -1.97 -6.26
CA THR A 151 5.96 -1.87 -6.50
C THR A 151 6.32 -2.24 -7.94
N ARG A 152 5.69 -3.27 -8.52
CA ARG A 152 5.87 -3.61 -9.94
C ARG A 152 5.47 -2.45 -10.86
N THR A 153 4.35 -1.78 -10.57
CA THR A 153 3.94 -0.60 -11.35
C THR A 153 4.92 0.56 -11.19
N MET A 154 5.43 0.80 -9.97
CA MET A 154 6.49 1.80 -9.75
C MET A 154 7.78 1.48 -10.53
N GLN A 155 8.16 0.21 -10.67
CA GLN A 155 9.31 -0.19 -11.50
C GLN A 155 9.08 0.14 -12.97
N ILE A 156 7.87 -0.11 -13.49
CA ILE A 156 7.46 0.25 -14.85
C ILE A 156 7.58 1.77 -15.04
N ILE A 157 7.00 2.57 -14.12
CA ILE A 157 7.07 4.04 -14.15
C ILE A 157 8.53 4.54 -14.12
N CYS A 158 9.40 3.94 -13.30
CA CYS A 158 10.83 4.25 -13.31
C CYS A 158 11.48 3.97 -14.68
N GLY A 159 11.03 2.95 -15.41
CA GLY A 159 11.44 2.67 -16.78
C GLY A 159 11.06 3.77 -17.77
N HIS A 160 9.87 4.37 -17.63
CA HIS A 160 9.40 5.47 -18.47
C HIS A 160 10.23 6.76 -18.31
N SER A 161 11.02 6.90 -17.25
CA SER A 161 11.82 8.12 -16.99
C SER A 161 12.76 8.54 -18.10
N LYS A 162 13.35 7.59 -18.81
CA LYS A 162 14.22 7.88 -19.96
C LYS A 162 13.46 8.51 -21.11
N ALA A 163 12.23 8.07 -21.36
CA ALA A 163 11.37 8.59 -22.43
C ALA A 163 10.81 9.98 -22.11
N VAL A 164 10.50 10.23 -20.82
CA VAL A 164 9.83 11.48 -20.37
C VAL A 164 10.80 12.68 -20.30
N ARG A 165 12.13 12.42 -20.23
CA ARG A 165 13.21 13.43 -20.14
C ARG A 165 12.98 14.48 -19.03
N ASP A 166 12.39 14.07 -17.92
CA ASP A 166 12.12 14.95 -16.78
C ASP A 166 13.22 14.85 -15.72
N LEU A 167 13.87 15.97 -15.40
CA LEU A 167 14.99 16.03 -14.46
C LEU A 167 14.59 15.66 -13.02
N LYS A 168 13.37 15.99 -12.58
CA LYS A 168 12.90 15.65 -11.23
C LYS A 168 12.71 14.14 -11.12
N MET A 169 12.17 13.51 -12.16
CA MET A 169 11.99 12.06 -12.23
C MET A 169 13.31 11.33 -12.31
N SER A 170 14.26 11.76 -13.16
CA SER A 170 15.58 11.14 -13.29
C SER A 170 16.36 11.12 -11.98
N LYS A 171 16.28 12.19 -11.17
CA LYS A 171 16.93 12.26 -9.85
C LYS A 171 16.30 11.31 -8.82
N LEU A 172 15.01 11.02 -8.96
CA LEU A 172 14.26 10.20 -8.00
C LEU A 172 14.43 8.70 -8.23
N VAL A 173 14.58 8.28 -9.49
CA VAL A 173 14.63 6.86 -9.91
C VAL A 173 15.66 6.02 -9.12
N PRO A 174 16.91 6.46 -8.91
CA PRO A 174 17.89 5.65 -8.17
C PRO A 174 17.43 5.35 -6.74
N THR A 175 16.89 6.34 -6.04
CA THR A 175 16.41 6.19 -4.67
C THR A 175 15.18 5.29 -4.61
N VAL A 176 14.24 5.44 -5.56
CA VAL A 176 13.06 4.57 -5.65
C VAL A 176 13.48 3.12 -5.85
N ARG A 177 14.37 2.83 -6.80
CA ARG A 177 14.82 1.46 -7.06
C ARG A 177 15.41 0.79 -5.82
N ARG A 178 16.27 1.51 -5.08
CA ARG A 178 16.83 1.01 -3.82
C ARG A 178 15.76 0.69 -2.77
N SER A 179 14.75 1.55 -2.64
CA SER A 179 13.63 1.31 -1.71
C SER A 179 12.79 0.09 -2.14
N LEU A 180 12.54 -0.08 -3.44
CA LEU A 180 11.82 -1.23 -3.99
C LEU A 180 12.60 -2.55 -3.82
N GLU A 181 13.91 -2.53 -3.91
CA GLU A 181 14.77 -3.68 -3.58
C GLU A 181 14.72 -3.98 -2.07
N SER A 182 14.78 -2.94 -1.23
CA SER A 182 14.75 -3.06 0.22
C SER A 182 13.47 -3.72 0.73
N ILE A 183 12.29 -3.35 0.21
CA ILE A 183 11.03 -3.99 0.62
C ILE A 183 10.99 -5.46 0.21
N VAL A 184 11.51 -5.81 -0.97
CA VAL A 184 11.55 -7.20 -1.45
C VAL A 184 12.44 -8.05 -0.53
N LEU A 185 13.62 -7.54 -0.16
CA LEU A 185 14.52 -8.22 0.77
C LEU A 185 13.86 -8.39 2.14
N ARG A 186 13.24 -7.33 2.67
CA ARG A 186 12.60 -7.38 3.99
C ARG A 186 11.42 -8.36 4.05
N VAL A 187 10.61 -8.43 2.98
CA VAL A 187 9.54 -9.43 2.87
C VAL A 187 10.10 -10.85 2.77
N LYS A 188 11.19 -11.07 2.01
CA LYS A 188 11.85 -12.37 1.95
C LYS A 188 12.37 -12.82 3.31
N GLU A 189 12.97 -11.91 4.08
CA GLU A 189 13.43 -12.17 5.45
C GLU A 189 12.27 -12.56 6.37
N LEU A 190 11.17 -11.77 6.36
CA LEU A 190 9.95 -12.07 7.12
C LEU A 190 9.46 -13.50 6.86
N LEU A 191 9.42 -13.91 5.58
CA LEU A 191 8.95 -15.23 5.18
C LEU A 191 9.95 -16.33 5.53
N LYS A 192 11.25 -16.08 5.40
CA LYS A 192 12.32 -17.02 5.80
C LYS A 192 12.29 -17.29 7.30
N ASN A 193 12.21 -16.24 8.12
CA ASN A 193 12.18 -16.34 9.58
C ASN A 193 10.96 -17.13 10.10
N ASN A 194 9.89 -17.18 9.30
CA ASN A 194 8.64 -17.86 9.64
C ASN A 194 8.41 -19.17 8.85
N ASN A 195 9.44 -19.71 8.18
CA ASN A 195 9.37 -20.93 7.35
C ASN A 195 8.25 -20.89 6.28
N CYS A 196 7.94 -19.69 5.78
CA CYS A 196 6.89 -19.42 4.81
C CYS A 196 7.45 -18.96 3.45
N ILE A 197 8.70 -19.31 3.12
CA ILE A 197 9.37 -18.89 1.86
C ILE A 197 8.56 -19.30 0.62
N SER A 198 7.91 -20.47 0.65
CA SER A 198 7.06 -20.94 -0.44
C SER A 198 5.90 -19.98 -0.76
N ALA A 199 5.46 -19.15 0.19
CA ALA A 199 4.46 -18.11 -0.06
C ALA A 199 5.00 -16.95 -0.93
N PHE A 200 6.32 -16.78 -1.00
CA PHE A 200 6.98 -15.82 -1.89
C PHE A 200 7.20 -16.37 -3.30
N GLU A 201 7.63 -17.63 -3.40
CA GLU A 201 7.98 -18.30 -4.67
C GLU A 201 6.73 -18.64 -5.51
N ILE A 202 5.59 -18.80 -4.85
CA ILE A 202 4.29 -18.88 -5.51
C ILE A 202 3.89 -17.45 -5.93
N GLY A 203 4.47 -16.97 -7.03
CA GLY A 203 4.05 -15.78 -7.78
C GLY A 203 2.63 -15.89 -8.38
N SER A 204 1.82 -16.80 -7.86
CA SER A 204 0.45 -17.11 -8.23
C SER A 204 -0.26 -17.67 -6.99
N LEU A 205 -0.59 -16.82 -6.02
CA LEU A 205 -1.46 -17.14 -4.87
C LEU A 205 -2.84 -17.64 -5.37
N ARG A 206 -2.89 -18.88 -5.87
CA ARG A 206 -4.13 -19.63 -6.07
C ARG A 206 -4.62 -20.02 -4.68
N HIS A 207 -5.86 -19.64 -4.40
CA HIS A 207 -6.65 -20.15 -3.28
C HIS A 207 -6.41 -21.65 -3.11
N ARG A 208 -5.67 -22.02 -2.06
CA ARG A 208 -5.73 -23.32 -1.37
C ARG A 208 -4.73 -23.31 -0.22
N VAL A 209 -5.08 -22.64 0.87
CA VAL A 209 -4.57 -23.06 2.18
C VAL A 209 -5.41 -24.28 2.56
N ASN A 210 -4.92 -25.47 2.22
CA ASN A 210 -5.48 -26.70 2.77
C ASN A 210 -5.18 -26.69 4.28
N MET A 211 -6.23 -26.44 5.06
CA MET A 211 -6.29 -26.41 6.54
C MET A 211 -5.64 -27.61 7.26
N PHE A 212 -5.35 -28.71 6.55
CA PHE A 212 -4.84 -29.94 7.14
C PHE A 212 -3.33 -29.93 7.47
N ALA A 213 -2.52 -29.08 6.82
CA ALA A 213 -1.07 -29.08 7.04
C ALA A 213 -0.62 -28.26 8.28
N LEU A 214 -1.52 -27.44 8.84
CA LEU A 214 -1.20 -26.53 9.95
C LEU A 214 -1.34 -27.19 11.33
N GLN A 215 -2.23 -28.18 11.49
CA GLN A 215 -2.35 -28.90 12.76
C GLN A 215 -1.10 -29.73 13.09
N THR A 216 -0.42 -30.27 12.08
CA THR A 216 0.76 -31.14 12.25
C THR A 216 2.03 -30.37 12.65
N GLN A 217 2.12 -29.07 12.37
CA GLN A 217 3.29 -28.25 12.77
C GLN A 217 3.11 -27.54 14.12
N ILE A 218 1.87 -27.21 14.52
CA ILE A 218 1.59 -26.63 15.85
C ILE A 218 1.81 -27.68 16.96
N ALA A 219 1.52 -28.96 16.69
CA ALA A 219 1.76 -30.07 17.61
C ALA A 219 3.25 -30.28 17.96
N LYS A 220 4.18 -29.85 17.10
CA LYS A 220 5.64 -30.02 17.31
C LYS A 220 6.28 -28.99 18.23
N ARG A 221 5.56 -27.93 18.64
CA ARG A 221 6.14 -26.84 19.45
C ARG A 221 5.82 -26.87 20.94
N GLY A 222 5.05 -27.84 21.44
CA GLY A 222 4.90 -28.06 22.89
C GLY A 222 4.48 -26.84 23.73
N LEU A 223 3.95 -25.79 23.11
CA LEU A 223 3.50 -24.60 23.81
C LEU A 223 2.08 -24.86 24.34
N SER A 224 1.99 -25.07 25.64
CA SER A 224 0.72 -25.20 26.35
C SER A 224 -0.13 -23.94 26.14
N LYS A 225 -1.41 -24.11 25.83
CA LYS A 225 -2.42 -23.03 25.67
C LYS A 225 -2.39 -22.01 26.83
N THR A 226 -1.91 -22.41 28.00
CA THR A 226 -1.82 -21.58 29.21
C THR A 226 -0.76 -20.47 29.12
N GLN A 227 0.29 -20.63 28.30
CA GLN A 227 1.35 -19.61 28.15
C GLN A 227 0.93 -18.48 27.21
N ILE A 228 0.06 -18.76 26.23
CA ILE A 228 -0.45 -17.76 25.29
C ILE A 228 -1.44 -16.83 25.99
N LEU A 229 -2.28 -17.34 26.90
CA LEU A 229 -3.23 -16.52 27.68
C LEU A 229 -2.57 -15.58 28.70
N ARG A 230 -1.34 -15.87 29.15
CA ARG A 230 -0.60 -14.98 30.06
C ARG A 230 0.08 -13.80 29.35
N ALA A 231 0.46 -13.96 28.08
CA ALA A 231 1.00 -12.85 27.29
C ALA A 231 -0.09 -11.85 26.86
N SER A 232 -1.34 -12.30 26.75
CA SER A 232 -2.48 -11.48 26.31
C SER A 232 -3.19 -10.71 27.42
N SER A 233 -2.94 -11.01 28.70
CA SER A 233 -3.71 -10.45 29.83
C SER A 233 -3.00 -9.37 30.66
N GLY A 234 -1.75 -9.01 30.34
CA GLY A 234 -1.09 -7.86 30.99
C GLY A 234 -0.98 -7.91 32.51
N LEU A 235 -1.13 -9.08 33.14
CA LEU A 235 -0.93 -9.26 34.58
C LEU A 235 0.52 -9.66 34.83
N VAL A 236 1.35 -8.63 35.06
CA VAL A 236 2.63 -8.76 35.76
C VAL A 236 2.29 -8.96 37.25
N ASN A 237 2.83 -10.02 37.85
CA ASN A 237 2.91 -10.15 39.31
C ASN A 237 3.76 -9.01 39.88
#